data_AF-A0AAV2Q3B6-F1
#
_entry.id   AF-A0AAV2Q3B6-F1
#
_cell.length_a   1.000
_cell.length_b   1.000
_cell.length_c   1.000
_cell.angle_alpha   90.00
_cell.angle_beta   90.00
_cell.angle_gamma   90.00
#
_symmetry.space_group_name_H-M   'P 1'
#
loop_
_entity.id
_entity.type
_entity.pdbx_description
1 polymer ?
#
loop_
_entity_poly.entity_id
_entity_poly.type
_entity_poly.pdbx_seq_one_letter_code
_entity_poly.pdbx_strand_id
1 'polypeptide(L)'
;AIWWKFPLAMKVVKFSFASRDGKLTVSDGATKFEFWGSNHPDCSIKACWISLYEDNTGTPFTLDNTPKEHTLNNDEAFICYGITVNEVGRRNNDPNTPVTMSNIRFYIME
;
A
#
# COMPACT_ATOMS: atom_id res chain seq x y z
N ALA A 1 -9.10 -0.92 -0.34
CA ALA A 1 -8.13 -0.34 0.62
C ALA A 1 -7.91 -1.33 1.76
N ILE A 2 -6.72 -1.33 2.32
CA ILE A 2 -6.36 -2.07 3.54
C ILE A 2 -5.68 -1.10 4.49
N TRP A 3 -5.84 -1.28 5.79
CA TRP A 3 -5.23 -0.41 6.79
C TRP A 3 -4.73 -1.19 8.00
N TRP A 4 -3.76 -0.57 8.68
CA TRP A 4 -3.17 -1.03 9.91
C TRP A 4 -3.28 0.05 10.97
N LYS A 5 -3.61 -0.38 12.20
CA LYS A 5 -3.68 0.47 13.38
C LYS A 5 -2.52 0.14 14.31
N PHE A 6 -1.67 1.12 14.58
CA PHE A 6 -0.67 1.04 15.63
C PHE A 6 -1.29 1.33 17.01
N PRO A 7 -0.71 0.79 18.10
CA PRO A 7 -1.17 1.08 19.46
C PRO A 7 -1.00 2.57 19.85
N LEU A 8 -0.01 3.24 19.26
CA LEU A 8 0.32 4.66 19.45
C LEU A 8 0.65 5.27 18.08
N ALA A 9 0.70 6.60 18.00
CA ALA A 9 1.10 7.28 16.78
C ALA A 9 2.58 6.98 16.48
N MET A 10 2.86 6.40 15.30
CA MET A 10 4.20 6.02 14.87
C MET A 10 4.61 6.84 13.65
N LYS A 11 5.89 7.21 13.54
CA LYS A 11 6.45 7.80 12.32
C LYS A 11 6.92 6.70 11.39
N VAL A 12 6.16 6.42 10.33
CA VAL A 12 6.57 5.51 9.26
C VAL A 12 7.43 6.29 8.27
N VAL A 13 8.67 5.85 8.07
CA VAL A 13 9.65 6.51 7.20
C VAL A 13 9.85 5.79 5.87
N LYS A 14 9.43 4.53 5.78
CA LYS A 14 9.39 3.77 4.53
C LYS A 14 8.26 2.75 4.61
N PHE A 15 7.67 2.43 3.48
CA PHE A 15 6.80 1.27 3.34
C PHE A 15 7.24 0.42 2.16
N SER A 16 6.89 -0.87 2.20
CA SER A 16 7.07 -1.77 1.06
C SER A 16 5.97 -2.82 0.99
N PHE A 17 5.69 -3.31 -0.21
CA PHE A 17 4.85 -4.49 -0.42
C PHE A 17 5.24 -5.20 -1.72
N ALA A 18 4.96 -6.49 -1.82
CA ALA A 18 5.11 -7.27 -3.04
C ALA A 18 3.74 -7.71 -3.55
N SER A 19 3.67 -8.22 -4.78
CA SER A 19 2.53 -9.04 -5.21
C SER A 19 2.59 -10.41 -4.52
N ARG A 20 1.54 -11.23 -4.63
CA ARG A 20 1.61 -12.61 -4.14
C ARG A 20 2.51 -13.46 -5.04
N ASP A 21 3.42 -14.22 -4.43
CA ASP A 21 4.33 -15.12 -5.15
C ASP A 21 3.58 -16.13 -6.01
N GLY A 22 4.01 -16.24 -7.26
CA GLY A 22 3.45 -17.17 -8.25
C GLY A 22 3.35 -16.54 -9.64
N LYS A 23 3.80 -17.26 -10.68
CA LYS A 23 3.71 -16.82 -12.09
C LYS A 23 2.31 -16.40 -12.50
N LEU A 24 1.29 -16.98 -11.88
CA LEU A 24 -0.11 -16.72 -12.20
C LEU A 24 -0.70 -15.54 -11.41
N THR A 25 -0.11 -15.10 -10.31
CA THR A 25 -0.69 -14.10 -9.41
C THR A 25 0.07 -12.80 -9.40
N VAL A 26 1.32 -12.80 -9.88
CA VAL A 26 2.15 -11.59 -9.91
C VAL A 26 1.56 -10.49 -10.78
N SER A 27 0.88 -10.87 -11.89
CA SER A 27 0.14 -9.95 -12.74
C SER A 27 -0.98 -9.23 -12.00
N ASP A 28 -1.55 -9.83 -10.96
CA ASP A 28 -2.70 -9.29 -10.23
C ASP A 28 -2.26 -8.33 -9.10
N GLY A 29 -0.99 -7.90 -9.13
CA GLY A 29 -0.44 -6.93 -8.19
C GLY A 29 -0.88 -5.49 -8.50
N ALA A 30 -0.75 -4.61 -7.51
CA ALA A 30 -1.11 -3.19 -7.66
C ALA A 30 -0.18 -2.47 -8.67
N THR A 31 -0.75 -1.87 -9.72
CA THR A 31 -0.04 -1.03 -10.70
C THR A 31 -0.08 0.44 -10.31
N LYS A 32 -1.21 0.90 -9.76
CA LYS A 32 -1.36 2.24 -9.18
C LYS A 32 -1.93 2.16 -7.77
N PHE A 33 -1.39 2.94 -6.85
CA PHE A 33 -1.78 2.89 -5.45
C PHE A 33 -1.44 4.18 -4.71
N GLU A 34 -2.08 4.36 -3.57
CA GLU A 34 -1.87 5.48 -2.67
C GLU A 34 -1.60 4.97 -1.26
N PHE A 35 -0.71 5.65 -0.56
CA PHE A 35 -0.37 5.44 0.83
C PHE A 35 -0.88 6.58 1.69
N TRP A 36 -1.52 6.25 2.80
CA TRP A 36 -2.29 7.19 3.61
C TRP A 36 -1.91 7.11 5.09
N GLY A 37 -2.06 8.23 5.78
CA GLY A 37 -1.94 8.35 7.24
C GLY A 37 -3.22 8.91 7.86
N SER A 38 -3.54 8.52 9.09
CA SER A 38 -4.61 9.13 9.88
C SER A 38 -4.37 9.00 11.39
N ASN A 39 -4.82 9.99 12.16
CA ASN A 39 -4.87 9.95 13.62
C ASN A 39 -6.28 9.71 14.18
N HIS A 40 -7.24 9.35 13.33
CA HIS A 40 -8.59 9.03 13.80
C HIS A 40 -8.60 7.66 14.50
N PRO A 41 -9.25 7.50 15.67
CA PRO A 41 -9.10 6.32 16.51
C PRO A 41 -9.66 5.03 15.94
N ASP A 42 -10.56 5.07 14.94
CA ASP A 42 -11.21 3.89 14.38
C ASP A 42 -10.53 3.33 13.11
N CYS A 43 -9.57 4.06 12.53
CA CYS A 43 -8.94 3.77 11.24
C CYS A 43 -9.95 3.37 10.14
N SER A 44 -11.19 3.88 10.19
CA SER A 44 -12.23 3.49 9.24
C SER A 44 -12.04 4.17 7.89
N ILE A 45 -12.86 3.81 6.89
CA ILE A 45 -12.86 4.51 5.59
C ILE A 45 -13.17 6.02 5.72
N LYS A 46 -13.79 6.44 6.85
CA LYS A 46 -14.14 7.83 7.15
C LYS A 46 -13.09 8.53 8.04
N ALA A 47 -11.95 7.91 8.30
CA ALA A 47 -10.92 8.38 9.22
C ALA A 47 -10.15 9.63 8.77
N CYS A 48 -10.69 10.49 7.90
CA CYS A 48 -10.04 11.71 7.42
C CYS A 48 -8.57 11.48 7.02
N TRP A 49 -8.36 10.51 6.12
CA TRP A 49 -7.04 10.10 5.66
C TRP A 49 -6.30 11.24 4.95
N ILE A 50 -5.00 11.35 5.23
CA ILE A 50 -4.06 12.26 4.57
C ILE A 50 -3.21 11.45 3.60
N SER A 51 -3.11 11.89 2.34
CA SER A 51 -2.27 11.24 1.33
C SER A 51 -0.80 11.52 1.67
N LEU A 52 -0.02 10.46 1.84
CA LEU A 52 1.41 10.52 2.13
C LEU A 52 2.25 10.23 0.89
N TYR A 53 1.73 9.41 -0.02
CA TYR A 53 2.39 9.07 -1.28
C TYR A 53 1.38 8.51 -2.29
N GLU A 54 1.62 8.77 -3.57
CA GLU A 54 0.83 8.27 -4.68
C GLU A 54 1.74 7.76 -5.80
N ASP A 55 1.52 6.53 -6.25
CA ASP A 55 2.11 5.97 -7.47
C ASP A 55 1.03 5.83 -8.54
N ASN A 56 1.13 6.68 -9.55
CA ASN A 56 0.27 6.67 -10.73
C ASN A 56 0.96 6.15 -11.99
N THR A 57 2.16 5.61 -11.87
CA THR A 57 2.95 5.17 -13.04
C THR A 57 2.29 4.02 -13.79
N GLY A 58 1.50 3.19 -13.10
CA GLY A 58 0.90 2.00 -13.70
C GLY A 58 1.90 0.85 -13.89
N THR A 59 3.08 0.92 -13.27
CA THR A 59 4.14 -0.08 -13.46
C THR A 59 3.72 -1.44 -12.87
N PRO A 60 3.62 -2.52 -13.65
CA PRO A 60 3.26 -3.84 -13.14
C PRO A 60 4.44 -4.52 -12.43
N PHE A 61 4.12 -5.52 -11.58
CA PHE A 61 5.14 -6.42 -11.06
C PHE A 61 5.67 -7.34 -12.16
N THR A 62 6.96 -7.66 -12.10
CA THR A 62 7.60 -8.68 -12.95
C THR A 62 7.61 -10.03 -12.25
N LEU A 63 7.98 -11.11 -12.96
CA LEU A 63 8.09 -12.45 -12.37
C LEU A 63 9.09 -12.52 -11.20
N ASP A 64 10.06 -11.61 -11.14
CA ASP A 64 11.00 -11.50 -10.01
C ASP A 64 10.33 -10.99 -8.73
N ASN A 65 9.10 -10.47 -8.84
CA ASN A 65 8.26 -9.97 -7.76
C ASN A 65 9.00 -9.02 -6.79
N THR A 66 9.87 -8.18 -7.35
CA THR A 66 10.61 -7.19 -6.56
C THR A 66 9.62 -6.27 -5.83
N PRO A 67 9.74 -6.11 -4.51
CA PRO A 67 8.83 -5.27 -3.74
C PRO A 67 8.81 -3.85 -4.29
N LYS A 68 7.61 -3.27 -4.37
CA LYS A 68 7.47 -1.83 -4.48
C LYS A 68 7.73 -1.23 -3.10
N GLU A 69 8.58 -0.22 -3.04
CA GLU A 69 8.89 0.50 -1.81
C GLU A 69 9.05 1.99 -2.07
N HIS A 70 8.78 2.79 -1.04
CA HIS A 70 8.99 4.23 -1.09
C HIS A 70 9.35 4.77 0.29
N THR A 71 10.36 5.64 0.32
CA THR A 71 10.76 6.40 1.51
C THR A 71 9.90 7.65 1.61
N LEU A 72 9.27 7.85 2.76
CA LEU A 72 8.40 8.98 3.00
C LEU A 72 9.22 10.16 3.53
N ASN A 73 8.97 11.33 2.96
CA ASN A 73 9.46 12.61 3.47
C ASN A 73 8.34 13.28 4.28
N ASN A 74 7.89 12.63 5.34
CA ASN A 74 6.92 13.18 6.28
C ASN A 74 7.52 13.26 7.69
N ASP A 75 7.20 14.32 8.42
CA ASP A 75 7.59 14.47 9.83
C ASP A 75 6.47 14.10 10.80
N GLU A 76 5.28 13.80 10.28
CA GLU A 76 4.11 13.47 11.06
C GLU A 76 4.06 12.00 11.47
N ALA A 77 3.59 11.76 12.69
CA ALA A 77 3.27 10.43 13.20
C ALA A 77 1.76 10.18 13.13
N PHE A 78 1.39 8.98 12.71
CA PHE A 78 -0.01 8.56 12.56
C PHE A 78 -0.30 7.27 13.34
N ILE A 79 -1.52 7.16 13.87
CA ILE A 79 -2.02 5.93 14.50
C ILE A 79 -2.40 4.91 13.42
N CYS A 80 -2.94 5.37 12.30
CA CYS A 80 -3.44 4.53 11.21
C CYS A 80 -2.61 4.76 9.95
N TYR A 81 -2.26 3.68 9.28
CA TYR A 81 -1.66 3.72 7.94
C TYR A 81 -2.42 2.82 6.98
N GLY A 82 -2.65 3.32 5.77
CA GLY A 82 -3.50 2.65 4.79
C GLY A 82 -2.86 2.59 3.41
N ILE A 83 -3.15 1.51 2.67
CA ILE A 83 -2.87 1.41 1.25
C ILE A 83 -4.19 1.27 0.50
N THR A 84 -4.41 2.14 -0.48
CA THR A 84 -5.52 2.02 -1.44
C THR A 84 -4.94 1.65 -2.78
N VAL A 85 -5.47 0.58 -3.39
CA VAL A 85 -5.10 0.21 -4.75
C VAL A 85 -6.13 0.80 -5.70
N ASN A 86 -5.64 1.58 -6.66
CA ASN A 86 -6.45 2.27 -7.66
C ASN A 86 -6.49 1.48 -8.97
N GLU A 87 -5.43 0.72 -9.26
CA GLU A 87 -5.33 -0.10 -10.46
C GLU A 87 -4.50 -1.36 -10.19
N VAL A 88 -4.90 -2.46 -10.82
CA VAL A 88 -4.22 -3.77 -10.76
C VAL A 88 -3.71 -4.13 -12.14
N GLY A 89 -2.62 -4.89 -12.20
CA GLY A 89 -2.16 -5.46 -13.46
C GLY A 89 -3.24 -6.39 -14.01
N ARG A 90 -3.73 -6.07 -15.21
CA ARG A 90 -4.86 -6.80 -15.79
C ARG A 90 -4.37 -8.08 -16.42
N ARG A 91 -4.73 -9.20 -15.81
CA ARG A 91 -4.57 -10.50 -16.48
C ARG A 91 -5.53 -10.68 -17.65
N ASN A 92 -6.77 -10.16 -17.55
CA ASN A 92 -7.85 -10.45 -18.51
C ASN A 92 -8.92 -9.34 -18.68
N ASN A 93 -8.64 -8.07 -18.34
CA ASN A 93 -9.64 -6.98 -18.35
C ASN A 93 -10.87 -7.20 -17.45
N ASP A 94 -10.85 -8.17 -16.53
CA ASP A 94 -11.94 -8.40 -15.58
C ASP A 94 -11.92 -7.34 -14.46
N PRO A 95 -12.96 -6.50 -14.32
CA PRO A 95 -13.04 -5.50 -13.25
C PRO A 95 -13.15 -6.11 -11.85
N ASN A 96 -13.45 -7.41 -11.74
CA ASN A 96 -13.53 -8.13 -10.47
C ASN A 96 -12.23 -8.87 -10.12
N THR A 97 -11.14 -8.65 -10.88
CA THR A 97 -9.84 -9.25 -10.57
C THR A 97 -9.42 -8.82 -9.16
N PRO A 98 -9.26 -9.77 -8.22
CA PRO A 98 -8.83 -9.42 -6.87
C PRO A 98 -7.39 -8.91 -6.93
N VAL A 99 -7.07 -7.86 -6.17
CA VAL A 99 -5.66 -7.47 -6.04
C VAL A 99 -4.96 -8.41 -5.08
N THR A 100 -3.74 -8.81 -5.43
CA THR A 100 -2.88 -9.55 -4.51
C THR A 100 -1.75 -8.66 -3.99
N MET A 101 -1.61 -8.64 -2.66
CA MET A 101 -0.53 -7.95 -1.96
C MET A 101 0.02 -8.89 -0.89
N SER A 102 1.34 -8.91 -0.74
CA SER A 102 2.04 -9.71 0.26
C SER A 102 3.20 -8.95 0.86
N ASN A 103 3.73 -9.45 1.99
CA ASN A 103 4.92 -8.90 2.64
C ASN A 103 4.85 -7.37 2.86
N ILE A 104 3.69 -6.87 3.27
CA ILE A 104 3.50 -5.46 3.60
C ILE A 104 4.34 -5.14 4.84
N ARG A 105 5.21 -4.15 4.72
CA ARG A 105 6.11 -3.72 5.80
C ARG A 105 6.03 -2.22 5.98
N PHE A 106 6.01 -1.81 7.25
CA PHE A 106 6.18 -0.43 7.67
C PHE A 106 7.51 -0.33 8.42
N TYR A 107 8.36 0.58 7.99
CA TYR A 107 9.63 0.87 8.62
C TYR A 107 9.42 2.13 9.47
N ILE A 108 9.60 1.98 10.77
CA ILE A 108 9.41 3.03 11.77
C ILE A 108 10.76 3.53 12.26
N MET A 109 10.85 4.82 12.57
CA MET A 109 11.99 5.40 13.25
C MET A 109 11.70 5.41 14.76
N GLU A 110 12.61 4.85 15.56
CA GLU A 110 12.57 4.93 17.03
C GLU A 110 12.98 6.31 17.55
#